data_AF-A0A2W2FIP5-F1
#
_entry.id   AF-A0A2W2FIP5-F1
#
_cell.length_a   1.000
_cell.length_b   1.000
_cell.length_c   1.000
_cell.angle_alpha   90.00
_cell.angle_beta   90.00
_cell.angle_gamma   90.00
#
_symmetry.space_group_name_H-M   'P 1'
#
loop_
_entity.id
_entity.type
_entity.pdbx_description
1 polymer ?
#
loop_
_entity_poly.entity_id
_entity_poly.type
_entity_poly.pdbx_seq_one_letter_code
_entity_poly.pdbx_strand_id
1 'polypeptide(L)'
;MQDGDSRAWRVVVLPHIRVSDVERDRASEILREHFAVGRLRDDELMARLDAAQTARNWGDLHRILADLPPIPGMALQPVPPPHQG
;
A
#
# COMPACT_ATOMS: atom_id res chain seq x y z
N MET A 1 32.64 3.15 -10.49
CA MET A 1 32.06 4.36 -9.86
C MET A 1 31.29 5.10 -10.92
N GLN A 2 30.01 4.74 -11.09
CA GLN A 2 28.90 5.42 -11.77
C GLN A 2 27.93 4.34 -12.27
N ASP A 3 26.95 3.98 -11.44
CA ASP A 3 25.76 3.26 -11.88
C ASP A 3 24.66 4.31 -11.99
N GLY A 4 24.66 4.98 -13.14
CA GLY A 4 23.68 5.97 -13.54
C GLY A 4 22.40 5.32 -14.01
N ASP A 5 21.54 4.89 -13.09
CA ASP A 5 20.13 4.55 -13.39
C ASP A 5 19.14 4.98 -12.30
N SER A 6 19.51 5.92 -11.42
CA SER A 6 18.58 6.40 -10.37
C SER A 6 17.41 7.25 -10.89
N ARG A 7 17.27 7.41 -12.22
CA ARG A 7 16.24 8.24 -12.88
C ARG A 7 15.16 7.44 -13.61
N ALA A 8 15.31 6.12 -13.80
CA ALA A 8 14.42 5.33 -14.65
C ALA A 8 13.24 4.66 -13.91
N TRP A 9 13.29 4.50 -12.58
CA TRP A 9 12.20 3.83 -11.85
C TRP A 9 11.01 4.75 -11.52
N ARG A 10 10.61 5.66 -12.41
CA ARG A 10 9.33 6.35 -12.21
C ARG A 10 8.20 5.35 -12.46
N VAL A 11 7.92 4.49 -11.48
CA VAL A 11 6.92 3.42 -11.55
C VAL A 11 5.57 4.11 -11.66
N VAL A 12 5.03 4.14 -12.88
CA VAL A 12 3.61 4.36 -13.08
C VAL A 12 2.93 3.10 -12.56
N VAL A 13 2.46 3.14 -11.32
CA VAL A 13 1.74 2.03 -10.70
C VAL A 13 0.36 1.96 -11.35
N LEU A 14 0.20 1.04 -12.30
CA LEU A 14 -1.09 0.81 -12.95
C LEU A 14 -1.96 -0.07 -12.03
N PRO A 15 -3.30 0.12 -12.02
CA PRO A 15 -4.18 -0.58 -11.09
C PRO A 15 -4.16 -2.11 -11.24
N HIS A 16 -3.75 -2.64 -12.39
CA HIS A 16 -3.66 -4.09 -12.64
C HIS A 16 -2.31 -4.70 -12.23
N ILE A 17 -1.35 -3.90 -11.78
CA ILE A 17 -0.05 -4.39 -11.30
C ILE A 17 -0.26 -5.13 -9.98
N ARG A 18 0.39 -6.29 -9.85
CA ARG A 18 0.30 -7.12 -8.65
C ARG A 18 0.96 -6.44 -7.47
N VAL A 19 0.33 -6.59 -6.30
CA VAL A 19 0.91 -6.17 -5.02
C VAL A 19 1.67 -7.32 -4.39
N SER A 20 2.75 -6.98 -3.71
CA SER A 20 3.58 -7.81 -2.86
C SER A 20 3.04 -7.84 -1.44
N ASP A 21 3.57 -8.75 -0.63
CA ASP A 21 3.26 -8.81 0.80
C ASP A 21 3.58 -7.50 1.52
N VAL A 22 4.72 -6.87 1.18
CA VAL A 22 5.13 -5.58 1.75
C VAL A 22 4.08 -4.49 1.53
N GLU A 23 3.45 -4.47 0.35
CA GLU A 23 2.42 -3.48 0.03
C GLU A 23 1.11 -3.79 0.75
N ARG A 24 0.75 -5.07 0.92
CA ARG A 24 -0.39 -5.49 1.75
C ARG A 24 -0.19 -5.16 3.23
N ASP A 25 1.02 -5.36 3.74
CA ASP A 25 1.38 -5.05 5.12
C ASP A 25 1.32 -3.55 5.38
N ARG A 26 1.85 -2.73 4.47
CA ARG A 26 1.74 -1.27 4.54
C ARG A 26 0.29 -0.80 4.54
N ALA A 27 -0.56 -1.35 3.67
CA ALA A 27 -1.99 -1.03 3.68
C ALA A 27 -2.65 -1.38 5.03
N SER A 28 -2.27 -2.53 5.61
CA SER A 28 -2.75 -2.96 6.92
C SER A 28 -2.30 -2.02 8.05
N GLU A 29 -1.08 -1.49 7.98
CA GLU A 29 -0.57 -0.49 8.93
C GLU A 29 -1.38 0.82 8.87
N ILE A 30 -1.64 1.33 7.66
CA ILE A 30 -2.50 2.51 7.43
C ILE A 30 -3.88 2.32 8.04
N LEU A 31 -4.49 1.15 7.85
CA LEU A 31 -5.80 0.83 8.42
C LEU A 31 -5.79 0.83 9.95
N ARG A 32 -4.75 0.26 10.57
CA ARG A 32 -4.60 0.24 12.03
C ARG A 32 -4.42 1.65 12.60
N GLU A 33 -3.69 2.52 11.91
CA GLU A 33 -3.53 3.91 12.32
C GLU A 33 -4.86 4.68 12.25
N HIS A 34 -5.64 4.48 11.19
CA HIS A 34 -6.98 5.06 11.08
C HIS A 34 -7.95 4.57 12.17
N PHE A 35 -7.83 3.30 12.57
CA PHE A 35 -8.57 2.78 13.72
C PHE A 35 -8.12 3.43 15.03
N ALA A 36 -6.82 3.59 15.25
CA ALA A 36 -6.28 4.20 16.46
C ALA A 36 -6.78 5.65 16.68
N VAL A 37 -7.00 6.40 15.60
CA VAL A 37 -7.59 7.76 15.64
C VAL A 37 -9.12 7.77 15.57
N GLY A 38 -9.77 6.62 15.64
CA GLY A 38 -11.24 6.48 15.73
C GLY A 38 -12.01 6.70 14.43
N ARG A 39 -11.36 6.60 13.26
CA ARG A 39 -12.03 6.72 11.95
C ARG A 39 -12.68 5.44 11.46
N LEU A 40 -12.18 4.30 11.94
CA LEU A 40 -12.73 2.99 11.66
C LEU A 40 -13.27 2.41 12.96
N ARG A 41 -14.41 1.72 12.87
CA ARG A 41 -14.86 0.80 13.91
C ARG A 41 -14.13 -0.53 13.80
N ASP A 42 -14.28 -1.37 14.83
CA ASP A 42 -13.68 -2.71 14.88
C ASP A 42 -14.13 -3.59 13.70
N ASP A 43 -15.43 -3.61 13.39
CA ASP A 43 -16.01 -4.36 12.27
C ASP A 43 -15.43 -3.91 10.92
N GLU A 44 -15.28 -2.59 10.75
CA GLU A 44 -14.74 -1.98 9.54
C GLU A 44 -13.25 -2.28 9.38
N LEU A 45 -12.48 -2.21 10.48
CA LEU A 45 -11.07 -2.55 10.48
C LEU A 45 -10.88 -4.01 10.08
N MET A 46 -11.58 -4.94 10.72
CA MET A 46 -11.43 -6.38 10.46
C MET A 46 -11.78 -6.73 9.01
N ALA A 47 -12.88 -6.19 8.48
CA ALA A 47 -13.27 -6.41 7.08
C ALA A 47 -12.23 -5.83 6.10
N ARG A 48 -11.68 -4.65 6.38
CA ARG A 48 -10.67 -4.03 5.52
C ARG A 48 -9.31 -4.72 5.61
N LEU A 49 -8.93 -5.26 6.77
CA LEU A 49 -7.70 -6.04 6.93
C LEU A 49 -7.75 -7.34 6.12
N ASP A 50 -8.89 -8.05 6.15
CA ASP A 50 -9.08 -9.24 5.31
C ASP A 50 -9.01 -8.90 3.80
N ALA A 51 -9.67 -7.81 3.41
CA ALA A 51 -9.60 -7.32 2.03
C ALA A 51 -8.16 -6.93 1.62
N ALA A 52 -7.40 -6.27 2.50
CA ALA A 52 -6.01 -5.91 2.25
C ALA A 52 -5.13 -7.14 2.11
N GLN A 53 -5.34 -8.16 2.95
CA GLN A 53 -4.57 -9.39 2.90
C GLN A 53 -4.89 -10.22 1.64
N THR A 54 -6.09 -10.11 1.08
CA THR A 54 -6.50 -10.84 -0.14
C THR A 54 -6.34 -10.04 -1.43
N ALA A 55 -6.00 -8.75 -1.33
CA ALA A 55 -5.73 -7.87 -2.47
C ALA A 55 -4.68 -8.45 -3.41
N ARG A 56 -4.96 -8.41 -4.71
CA ARG A 56 -4.07 -8.97 -5.74
C ARG A 56 -3.37 -7.89 -6.52
N ASN A 57 -3.97 -6.70 -6.60
CA ASN A 57 -3.48 -5.61 -7.41
C ASN A 57 -3.57 -4.26 -6.70
N TRP A 58 -2.90 -3.27 -7.26
CA TRP A 58 -2.85 -1.92 -6.72
C TRP A 58 -4.20 -1.21 -6.69
N GLY A 59 -5.09 -1.52 -7.64
CA GLY A 59 -6.46 -1.02 -7.65
C GLY A 59 -7.27 -1.50 -6.45
N ASP A 60 -7.06 -2.74 -6.00
CA ASP A 60 -7.70 -3.30 -4.82
C ASP A 60 -7.28 -2.52 -3.57
N LEU A 61 -5.98 -2.34 -3.34
CA LEU A 61 -5.45 -1.59 -2.19
C LEU A 61 -5.91 -0.13 -2.21
N HIS A 62 -5.89 0.52 -3.37
CA HIS A 62 -6.38 1.90 -3.50
C HIS A 62 -7.86 2.00 -3.15
N ARG A 63 -8.70 1.03 -3.55
CA ARG A 63 -10.13 1.03 -3.23
C ARG A 63 -10.37 0.86 -1.73
N ILE A 64 -9.60 0.01 -1.06
CA ILE A 64 -9.71 -0.24 0.38
C ILE A 64 -9.42 1.02 1.22
N LEU A 65 -8.53 1.88 0.71
CA LEU A 65 -8.10 3.12 1.38
C LEU A 65 -8.78 4.38 0.84
N ALA A 66 -9.63 4.29 -0.19
CA ALA A 66 -10.08 5.43 -0.98
C ALA A 66 -10.86 6.50 -0.19
N ASP A 67 -11.57 6.09 0.86
CA ASP A 67 -12.37 6.98 1.71
C ASP A 67 -11.59 7.51 2.93
N LEU A 68 -10.35 7.08 3.12
CA LEU A 68 -9.51 7.48 4.24
C LEU A 68 -8.60 8.65 3.85
N PRO A 69 -8.45 9.66 4.73
CA PRO A 69 -7.51 10.75 4.46
C PRO A 69 -6.06 10.24 4.54
N PRO A 70 -5.13 10.82 3.78
CA PRO A 70 -3.72 10.42 3.85
C PRO A 70 -3.14 10.74 5.23
N ILE A 71 -2.30 9.83 5.74
CA ILE A 71 -1.53 10.03 6.97
C ILE A 71 -0.11 10.49 6.59
N PRO A 72 0.37 11.64 7.10
CA PRO A 72 1.73 12.09 6.86
C PRO A 72 2.76 11.04 7.26
N GLY A 73 3.69 10.71 6.35
CA GLY A 73 4.72 9.70 6.59
C GLY A 73 4.28 8.26 6.34
N MET A 74 3.00 8.00 6.09
CA MET A 74 2.48 6.66 5.83
C MET A 74 1.77 6.60 4.48
N ALA A 75 2.58 6.46 3.42
CA ALA A 75 2.08 6.33 2.05
C ALA A 75 2.14 4.87 1.58
N LEU A 76 1.06 4.45 0.92
CA LEU A 76 1.08 3.24 0.11
C LEU A 76 1.94 3.50 -1.13
N GLN A 77 3.19 3.05 -1.09
CA GLN A 77 4.17 3.25 -2.16
C GLN A 77 4.65 1.91 -2.69
N PRO A 78 4.90 1.79 -4.00
CA PRO A 78 5.48 0.59 -4.57
C PRO A 78 6.83 0.32 -3.93
N VAL A 79 7.03 -0.92 -3.51
CA VAL A 79 8.37 -1.36 -3.14
C VAL A 79 9.16 -1.49 -4.44
N PRO A 80 10.27 -0.75 -4.62
CA PRO A 80 11.12 -0.98 -5.78
C PRO A 80 11.60 -2.44 -5.74
N PRO A 81 11.61 -3.15 -6.88
CA PRO A 81 12.11 -4.51 -6.89
C PRO A 81 13.54 -4.50 -6.34
N PRO A 82 13.90 -5.41 -5.42
CA PRO A 82 15.28 -5.52 -4.99
C PRO A 82 16.11 -5.77 -6.25
N HIS A 83 17.18 -4.99 -6.41
CA HIS A 83 18.22 -5.25 -7.40
C HIS A 83 18.80 -6.63 -7.07
N GLN A 84 18.21 -7.69 -7.63
CA GLN A 84 18.83 -9.01 -7.61
C GLN A 84 20.10 -8.90 -8.44
N GLY A 85 21.23 -8.84 -7.74
CA GLY A 85 22.56 -8.98 -8.34
C GLY A 85 22.82 -10.41 -8.79
#